data_AF-A0A968XT26-F1
#
_entry.id   AF-A0A968XT26-F1
#
_cell.length_a   1.000
_cell.length_b   1.000
_cell.length_c   1.000
_cell.angle_alpha   90.00
_cell.angle_beta   90.00
_cell.angle_gamma   90.00
#
_symmetry.space_group_name_H-M   'P 1'
#
loop_
_entity.id
_entity.type
_entity.pdbx_description
1 polymer ?
#
loop_
_entity_poly.entity_id
_entity_poly.type
_entity_poly.pdbx_seq_one_letter_code
_entity_poly.pdbx_strand_id
1 'polypeptide(L)'
;MLAKLGETLETVAYDPLGHYHFPGRAGAQAFPVYGKCDRYRQALAQVTPQGVQQFARFERRLLRLYEALKGISVLDIRPDSKGIASLLVKHPLGLAKLLLQLPKVQRSVGQVMDATVSDPWVRRLIDLECFLLSGLNAHGTIAPECRVYAGGA
;
A
#
# COMPACT_ATOMS: atom_id res chain seq x y z
N MET A 1 17.99 12.20 -2.05
CA MET A 1 17.88 13.62 -2.49
C MET A 1 19.01 14.44 -1.90
N LEU A 2 19.24 14.41 -0.59
CA LEU A 2 20.41 15.04 0.08
C LEU A 2 21.77 14.44 -0.35
N ALA A 3 21.86 13.12 -0.50
CA ALA A 3 23.07 12.47 -1.04
C ALA A 3 23.44 12.90 -2.48
N LYS A 4 22.47 13.40 -3.26
CA LYS A 4 22.74 13.97 -4.60
C LYS A 4 23.27 15.41 -4.53
N LEU A 5 23.10 16.08 -3.39
CA LEU A 5 23.58 17.44 -3.10
C LEU A 5 24.92 17.44 -2.35
N GLY A 6 25.46 16.26 -1.98
CA GLY A 6 26.70 16.15 -1.20
C GLY A 6 26.55 16.54 0.27
N GLU A 7 25.34 16.85 0.72
CA GLU A 7 25.05 17.25 2.09
C GLU A 7 24.62 16.03 2.92
N THR A 8 25.18 15.91 4.12
CA THR A 8 24.76 14.93 5.11
C THR A 8 24.13 15.66 6.28
N LEU A 9 22.95 15.20 6.66
CA LEU A 9 22.21 15.73 7.81
C LEU A 9 22.17 14.59 8.82
N GLU A 10 22.64 14.86 10.04
CA GLU A 10 22.52 13.89 11.13
C GLU A 10 21.03 13.69 11.41
N THR A 11 20.56 12.46 11.22
CA THR A 11 19.16 12.10 11.47
C THR A 11 19.12 10.97 12.46
N VAL A 12 18.30 11.13 13.50
CA VAL A 12 17.95 10.06 14.42
C VAL A 12 16.69 9.39 13.87
N ALA A 13 16.81 8.13 13.46
CA ALA A 13 15.65 7.36 13.03
C ALA A 13 14.82 6.97 14.26
N TYR A 14 13.54 7.33 14.26
CA TYR A 14 12.60 6.83 15.26
C TYR A 14 12.42 5.32 15.09
N ASP A 15 12.63 4.56 16.16
CA ASP A 15 12.47 3.11 16.17
C ASP A 15 11.89 2.65 17.54
N PRO A 16 10.57 2.43 17.65
CA PRO A 16 9.55 2.47 16.60
C PRO A 16 9.25 3.88 16.07
N LEU A 17 8.66 3.96 14.87
CA LEU A 17 8.20 5.21 14.26
C LEU A 17 7.06 5.86 15.05
N GLY A 18 6.29 5.04 15.78
CA GLY A 18 5.16 5.48 16.60
C GLY A 18 4.45 4.31 17.24
N HIS A 19 3.35 4.61 17.94
CA HIS A 19 2.49 3.62 18.55
C HIS A 19 1.03 3.88 18.18
N TYR A 20 0.34 2.86 17.69
CA TYR A 20 -1.10 2.89 17.47
C TYR A 20 -1.82 2.35 18.69
N HIS A 21 -2.91 2.99 19.09
CA HIS A 21 -3.69 2.57 20.24
C HIS A 21 -4.99 1.92 19.76
N PHE A 22 -5.08 0.59 19.92
CA PHE A 22 -6.29 -0.15 19.58
C PHE A 22 -7.15 -0.39 20.82
N PRO A 23 -8.48 -0.22 20.74
CA PRO A 23 -9.37 -0.58 21.83
C PRO A 23 -9.39 -2.10 22.01
N GLY A 24 -8.95 -2.57 23.19
CA GLY A 24 -8.92 -3.98 23.58
C GLY A 24 -9.88 -4.27 24.74
N ARG A 25 -10.10 -5.57 25.01
CA ARG A 25 -10.98 -6.03 26.11
C ARG A 25 -10.51 -5.61 27.51
N ALA A 26 -9.21 -5.29 27.67
CA ALA A 26 -8.59 -4.89 28.92
C ALA A 26 -8.04 -3.43 28.89
N GLY A 27 -8.54 -2.60 27.97
CA GLY A 27 -8.04 -1.23 27.76
C GLY A 27 -7.36 -1.03 26.40
N ALA A 28 -6.80 0.16 26.17
CA ALA A 28 -6.09 0.48 24.94
C ALA A 28 -4.76 -0.27 24.87
N GLN A 29 -4.58 -1.12 23.85
CA GLN A 29 -3.32 -1.80 23.59
C GLN A 29 -2.48 -0.97 22.62
N ALA A 30 -1.28 -0.58 23.05
CA ALA A 30 -0.31 0.10 22.20
C ALA A 30 0.37 -0.91 21.27
N PHE A 31 0.36 -0.63 19.97
CA PHE A 31 1.00 -1.41 18.93
C PHE A 31 2.16 -0.61 18.32
N PRO A 32 3.41 -1.06 18.43
CA PRO A 32 4.57 -0.35 17.89
C PRO A 32 4.63 -0.47 16.36
N VAL A 33 4.80 0.67 15.69
CA VAL A 33 4.83 0.81 14.23
C VAL A 33 6.27 0.92 13.78
N TYR A 34 6.69 0.05 12.87
CA TYR A 34 8.06 0.00 12.36
C TYR A 34 8.12 0.27 10.86
N GLY A 35 9.11 1.03 10.41
CA GLY A 35 9.36 1.22 8.97
C GLY A 35 9.91 -0.03 8.26
N LYS A 36 10.44 -0.99 9.03
CA LYS A 36 10.98 -2.26 8.51
C LYS A 36 9.89 -3.33 8.53
N CYS A 37 9.52 -3.86 7.36
CA CYS A 37 8.47 -4.88 7.21
C CYS A 37 8.66 -6.10 8.11
N ASP A 38 9.91 -6.58 8.28
CA ASP A 38 10.17 -7.76 9.12
C ASP A 38 9.90 -7.50 10.61
N ARG A 39 10.31 -6.33 11.12
CA ARG A 39 9.99 -5.91 12.50
C ARG A 39 8.50 -5.68 12.68
N TYR A 40 7.84 -5.10 11.68
CA TYR A 40 6.39 -4.90 11.67
C TYR A 40 5.64 -6.23 11.76
N ARG A 41 6.04 -7.23 10.96
CA ARG A 41 5.46 -8.59 11.03
C ARG A 41 5.76 -9.29 12.35
N GLN A 42 6.96 -9.11 12.92
CA GLN A 42 7.27 -9.65 14.24
C GLN A 42 6.37 -9.05 15.34
N ALA A 43 6.16 -7.74 15.33
CA ALA A 43 5.23 -7.07 16.25
C ALA A 43 3.80 -7.57 16.06
N LEU A 44 3.36 -7.73 14.81
CA LEU A 44 2.04 -8.26 14.48
C LEU A 44 1.84 -9.70 14.98
N ALA A 45 2.88 -10.54 14.87
CA ALA A 45 2.84 -11.93 15.32
C ALA A 45 2.63 -12.07 16.84
N GLN A 46 3.06 -11.07 17.63
CA GLN A 46 2.82 -11.04 19.08
C GLN A 46 1.35 -10.76 19.43
N VAL A 47 0.63 -10.07 18.54
CA VAL A 47 -0.80 -9.76 18.74
C VAL A 47 -1.69 -10.85 18.16
N THR A 48 -1.43 -11.24 16.91
CA THR A 48 -2.17 -12.29 16.21
C THR A 48 -1.23 -13.16 15.37
N PRO A 49 -0.80 -14.33 15.89
CA PRO A 49 0.05 -15.26 15.15
C PRO A 49 -0.58 -15.79 13.85
N GLN A 50 -1.91 -15.85 13.78
CA GLN A 50 -2.62 -16.24 12.55
C GLN A 50 -2.75 -15.05 11.59
N GLY A 51 -2.99 -13.86 12.12
CA GLY A 51 -3.14 -12.63 11.35
C GLY A 51 -1.87 -12.24 10.59
N VAL A 52 -0.67 -12.50 11.15
CA VAL A 52 0.59 -12.19 10.45
C VAL A 52 0.74 -12.93 9.12
N GLN A 53 0.27 -14.17 9.03
CA GLN A 53 0.31 -14.94 7.77
C GLN A 53 -0.65 -14.37 6.72
N GLN A 54 -1.83 -13.91 7.17
CA GLN A 54 -2.81 -13.25 6.32
C GLN A 54 -2.28 -11.92 5.81
N PHE A 55 -1.69 -11.13 6.69
CA PHE A 55 -1.02 -9.87 6.36
C PHE A 55 0.13 -10.07 5.36
N ALA A 56 0.98 -11.07 5.54
CA ALA A 56 2.05 -11.39 4.59
C ALA A 56 1.52 -11.80 3.20
N ARG A 57 0.33 -12.42 3.11
CA ARG A 57 -0.33 -12.70 1.82
C ARG A 57 -0.88 -11.43 1.18
N PHE A 58 -1.48 -10.55 2.00
CA PHE A 58 -1.95 -9.24 1.60
C PHE A 58 -0.83 -8.37 1.03
N GLU A 59 0.29 -8.22 1.76
CA GLU A 59 1.49 -7.48 1.30
C GLU A 59 2.00 -7.99 -0.05
N ARG A 60 2.18 -9.32 -0.19
CA ARG A 60 2.61 -9.94 -1.45
C ARG A 60 1.63 -9.71 -2.60
N ARG A 61 0.34 -9.56 -2.31
CA ARG A 61 -0.66 -9.27 -3.34
C ARG A 61 -0.58 -7.81 -3.77
N LEU A 62 -0.43 -6.88 -2.83
CA LEU A 62 -0.22 -5.46 -3.12
C LEU A 62 1.06 -5.23 -3.90
N LEU A 63 2.19 -5.84 -3.49
CA LEU A 63 3.46 -5.74 -4.20
C LEU A 63 3.37 -6.19 -5.66
N ARG A 64 2.65 -7.29 -5.93
CA ARG A 64 2.42 -7.75 -7.31
C ARG A 64 1.59 -6.78 -8.13
N LEU A 65 0.62 -6.11 -7.52
CA LEU A 65 -0.15 -5.06 -8.19
C LEU A 65 0.74 -3.85 -8.47
N TYR A 66 1.56 -3.44 -7.50
CA TYR A 66 2.52 -2.35 -7.66
C TYR A 66 3.53 -2.63 -8.77
N GLU A 67 4.16 -3.81 -8.80
CA GLU A 67 5.11 -4.19 -9.86
C GLU A 67 4.45 -4.24 -11.24
N ALA A 68 3.20 -4.71 -11.34
CA ALA A 68 2.45 -4.66 -12.59
C ALA A 68 2.16 -3.21 -13.05
N LEU A 69 2.04 -2.27 -12.11
CA LEU A 69 1.79 -0.86 -12.38
C LEU A 69 3.04 -0.04 -12.63
N LYS A 70 4.19 -0.44 -12.06
CA LYS A 70 5.50 0.20 -12.27
C LYS A 70 5.93 0.19 -13.74
N GLY A 71 5.41 -0.76 -14.52
CA GLY A 71 5.59 -0.81 -15.99
C GLY A 71 4.69 0.16 -16.77
N ILE A 72 3.71 0.80 -16.14
CA ILE A 72 2.84 1.80 -16.76
C ILE A 72 3.37 3.16 -16.31
N SER A 73 4.12 3.82 -17.20
CA SER A 73 4.63 5.16 -16.92
C SER A 73 3.46 6.12 -16.76
N VAL A 74 3.28 6.66 -15.54
CA VAL A 74 2.32 7.75 -15.26
C VAL A 74 2.56 8.97 -16.17
N LEU A 75 3.78 9.07 -16.73
CA LEU A 75 4.20 10.10 -17.68
C LEU A 75 3.47 10.06 -19.04
N ASP A 76 2.78 8.96 -19.38
CA ASP A 76 1.97 8.89 -20.62
C ASP A 76 0.51 9.33 -20.42
N ILE A 77 0.07 9.55 -19.17
CA ILE A 77 -1.26 10.07 -18.86
C ILE A 77 -1.19 11.60 -18.89
N ARG A 78 -0.99 12.17 -20.09
CA ARG A 78 -1.30 13.58 -20.32
C ARG A 78 -2.81 13.66 -20.62
N PRO A 79 -3.64 14.29 -19.77
CA PRO A 79 -5.07 14.45 -20.02
C PRO A 79 -5.32 15.55 -21.07
N ASP A 80 -4.53 15.56 -22.14
CA ASP A 80 -4.78 16.41 -23.29
C ASP A 80 -5.69 15.62 -24.24
N SER A 81 -6.82 16.20 -24.64
CA SER A 81 -7.82 15.53 -25.48
C SER A 81 -7.23 15.04 -26.80
N LYS A 82 -6.22 15.75 -27.31
CA LYS A 82 -5.42 15.36 -28.49
C LYS A 82 -4.48 14.18 -28.22
N GLY A 83 -3.96 14.05 -27.00
CA GLY A 83 -3.12 12.94 -26.56
C GLY A 83 -3.91 11.64 -26.46
N ILE A 84 -5.11 11.69 -25.87
CA ILE A 84 -6.03 10.53 -25.76
C ILE A 84 -6.45 10.03 -27.14
N ALA A 85 -6.82 10.94 -28.06
CA ALA A 85 -7.20 10.58 -29.42
C ALA A 85 -6.02 9.95 -30.21
N SER A 86 -4.82 10.52 -30.10
CA SER A 86 -3.59 9.97 -30.69
C SER A 86 -3.26 8.56 -30.15
N LEU A 87 -3.43 8.34 -28.84
CA LEU A 87 -3.16 7.06 -28.19
C LEU A 87 -4.13 5.97 -28.65
N LEU A 88 -5.42 6.31 -28.79
CA LEU A 88 -6.47 5.42 -29.31
C LEU A 88 -6.18 4.95 -30.74
N VAL A 89 -5.68 5.86 -31.59
CA VAL A 89 -5.38 5.56 -32.99
C VAL A 89 -4.11 4.74 -33.15
N LYS A 90 -3.06 5.02 -32.36
CA LYS A 90 -1.76 4.35 -32.49
C LYS A 90 -1.65 3.03 -31.72
N HIS A 91 -2.38 2.87 -30.62
CA HIS A 91 -2.28 1.70 -29.75
C HIS A 91 -3.63 1.15 -29.27
N PRO A 92 -4.55 0.77 -30.18
CA PRO A 92 -5.87 0.24 -29.81
C PRO A 92 -5.77 -1.08 -29.02
N LEU A 93 -4.79 -1.93 -29.34
CA LEU A 93 -4.53 -3.18 -28.62
C LEU A 93 -3.92 -2.95 -27.22
N GLY A 94 -3.08 -1.93 -27.07
CA GLY A 94 -2.49 -1.55 -25.78
C GLY A 94 -3.56 -0.97 -24.84
N LEU A 95 -4.43 -0.12 -25.38
CA LEU A 95 -5.57 0.44 -24.66
C LEU A 95 -6.63 -0.61 -24.32
N ALA A 96 -6.95 -1.55 -25.22
CA ALA A 96 -7.85 -2.65 -24.91
C ALA A 96 -7.31 -3.52 -23.77
N LYS A 97 -5.99 -3.80 -23.74
CA LYS A 97 -5.35 -4.50 -22.62
C LYS A 97 -5.41 -3.68 -21.33
N LEU A 98 -5.19 -2.36 -21.40
CA LEU A 98 -5.31 -1.46 -20.26
C LEU A 98 -6.77 -1.40 -19.74
N LEU A 99 -7.76 -1.36 -20.63
CA LEU A 99 -9.20 -1.39 -20.32
C LEU A 99 -9.65 -2.71 -19.71
N LEU A 100 -9.13 -3.84 -20.19
CA LEU A 100 -9.36 -5.15 -19.57
C LEU A 100 -8.63 -5.32 -18.23
N GLN A 101 -7.58 -4.54 -17.98
CA GLN A 101 -6.84 -4.55 -16.73
C GLN A 101 -7.29 -3.47 -15.75
N LEU A 102 -8.04 -2.45 -16.20
CA LEU A 102 -8.63 -1.39 -15.39
C LEU A 102 -9.45 -1.91 -14.19
N PRO A 103 -10.27 -2.97 -14.30
CA PRO A 103 -10.97 -3.56 -13.15
C PRO A 103 -10.03 -4.24 -12.14
N LYS A 104 -8.81 -4.60 -12.57
CA LYS A 104 -7.77 -5.20 -11.73
C LYS A 104 -6.87 -4.13 -11.10
N VAL A 105 -6.73 -2.97 -11.76
CA VAL A 105 -5.97 -1.79 -11.30
C VAL A 105 -6.79 -0.92 -10.35
N GLN A 106 -8.10 -0.80 -10.56
CA GLN A 106 -9.04 -0.09 -9.68
C GLN A 106 -9.44 -0.88 -8.43
N ARG A 107 -8.78 -2.01 -8.13
CA ARG A 107 -9.08 -2.72 -6.89
C ARG A 107 -8.65 -1.85 -5.73
N SER A 108 -9.59 -1.46 -4.89
CA SER A 108 -9.26 -0.78 -3.64
C SER A 108 -8.46 -1.71 -2.74
N VAL A 109 -7.70 -1.14 -1.82
CA VAL A 109 -6.94 -1.89 -0.81
C VAL A 109 -7.88 -2.84 -0.05
N GLY A 110 -9.13 -2.42 0.17
CA GLY A 110 -10.18 -3.20 0.81
C GLY A 110 -10.57 -4.46 0.05
N GLN A 111 -10.62 -4.43 -1.29
CA GLN A 111 -10.86 -5.63 -2.09
C GLN A 111 -9.70 -6.63 -2.03
N VAL A 112 -8.47 -6.14 -1.86
CA VAL A 112 -7.29 -7.01 -1.64
C VAL A 112 -7.32 -7.59 -0.23
N MET A 113 -7.69 -6.76 0.75
CA MET A 113 -7.88 -7.15 2.15
C MET A 113 -8.94 -8.26 2.27
N ASP A 114 -10.11 -8.10 1.65
CA ASP A 114 -11.19 -9.11 1.66
C ASP A 114 -10.75 -10.48 1.14
N ALA A 115 -9.91 -10.50 0.11
CA ALA A 115 -9.44 -11.74 -0.48
C ALA A 115 -8.34 -12.43 0.33
N THR A 116 -7.70 -11.75 1.28
CA THR A 116 -6.45 -12.23 1.91
C THR A 116 -6.45 -12.20 3.44
N VAL A 117 -7.32 -11.40 4.04
CA VAL A 117 -7.38 -11.10 5.47
C VAL A 117 -8.80 -11.27 6.00
N SER A 118 -8.96 -12.22 6.91
CA SER A 118 -10.17 -12.47 7.68
C SER A 118 -10.03 -12.06 9.14
N ASP A 119 -8.80 -11.93 9.66
CA ASP A 119 -8.52 -11.52 11.03
C ASP A 119 -9.01 -10.08 11.29
N PRO A 120 -9.95 -9.86 12.23
CA PRO A 120 -10.54 -8.54 12.46
C PRO A 120 -9.58 -7.50 13.02
N TRP A 121 -8.50 -7.92 13.67
CA TRP A 121 -7.48 -7.03 14.20
C TRP A 121 -6.58 -6.53 13.06
N VAL A 122 -6.14 -7.44 12.19
CA VAL A 122 -5.35 -7.10 10.99
C VAL A 122 -6.13 -6.20 10.03
N ARG A 123 -7.44 -6.45 9.85
CA ARG A 123 -8.27 -5.59 9.00
C ARG A 123 -8.35 -4.15 9.53
N ARG A 124 -8.53 -3.99 10.84
CA ARG A 124 -8.49 -2.67 11.51
C ARG A 124 -7.14 -1.98 11.36
N LEU A 125 -6.05 -2.73 11.45
CA LEU A 125 -4.71 -2.20 11.20
C LEU A 125 -4.59 -1.66 9.78
N ILE A 126 -5.02 -2.43 8.78
CA ILE A 126 -4.97 -2.02 7.37
C ILE A 126 -5.84 -0.79 7.15
N ASP A 127 -7.06 -0.74 7.71
CA ASP A 127 -7.94 0.42 7.60
C ASP A 127 -7.32 1.68 8.23
N LEU A 128 -6.67 1.55 9.38
CA LEU A 128 -5.97 2.66 10.04
C LEU A 128 -4.80 3.16 9.19
N GLU A 129 -3.99 2.26 8.66
CA GLU A 129 -2.85 2.60 7.80
C GLU A 129 -3.32 3.28 6.51
N CYS A 130 -4.41 2.80 5.89
CA CYS A 130 -5.04 3.49 4.77
C CYS A 130 -5.52 4.89 5.15
N PHE A 131 -6.18 5.03 6.31
CA PHE A 131 -6.67 6.33 6.77
C PHE A 131 -5.53 7.32 7.01
N LEU A 132 -4.43 6.89 7.62
CA LEU A 132 -3.26 7.75 7.85
C LEU A 132 -2.58 8.20 6.54
N LEU A 133 -2.71 7.41 5.47
CA LEU A 133 -2.12 7.74 4.17
C LEU A 133 -3.00 8.63 3.29
N SER A 134 -4.29 8.34 3.23
CA SER A 134 -5.21 8.93 2.24
C SER A 134 -6.40 9.65 2.86
N GLY A 135 -6.58 9.56 4.17
CA GLY A 135 -7.81 9.99 4.86
C GLY A 135 -9.01 9.05 4.63
N LEU A 136 -8.81 7.92 3.93
CA LEU A 136 -9.85 6.96 3.59
C LEU A 136 -9.54 5.58 4.18
N ASN A 137 -10.58 4.80 4.47
CA ASN A 137 -10.40 3.39 4.86
C ASN A 137 -9.85 2.54 3.68
N ALA A 138 -9.62 1.25 3.90
CA ALA A 138 -9.07 0.38 2.87
C ALA A 138 -9.93 0.34 1.61
N HIS A 139 -11.25 0.38 1.73
CA HIS A 139 -12.15 0.36 0.57
C HIS A 139 -12.16 1.67 -0.23
N GLY A 140 -11.88 2.80 0.40
CA GLY A 140 -11.73 4.10 -0.26
C GLY A 140 -10.33 4.36 -0.81
N THR A 141 -9.31 3.65 -0.31
CA THR A 141 -7.93 3.82 -0.77
C THR A 141 -7.64 2.95 -1.98
N ILE A 142 -7.13 3.54 -3.07
CA ILE A 142 -6.77 2.79 -4.26
C ILE A 142 -5.45 2.05 -3.97
N ALA A 143 -5.36 0.76 -4.30
CA ALA A 143 -4.18 -0.08 -4.03
C ALA A 143 -2.80 0.53 -4.41
N PRO A 144 -2.66 1.30 -5.50
CA PRO A 144 -1.39 1.93 -5.87
C PRO A 144 -0.91 3.04 -4.92
N GLU A 145 -1.81 3.63 -4.13
CA GLU A 145 -1.48 4.70 -3.17
C GLU A 145 -0.90 4.14 -1.85
N CYS A 146 -1.20 2.88 -1.52
CA CYS A 146 -0.66 2.21 -0.34
C CYS A 146 0.78 1.72 -0.57
N ARG A 147 1.73 2.65 -0.63
CA ARG A 147 3.17 2.35 -0.70
C ARG A 147 3.77 1.91 0.65
N VAL A 148 3.02 1.96 1.75
CA VAL A 148 3.53 1.74 3.12
C VAL A 148 4.18 0.39 3.34
N TYR A 149 3.73 -0.65 2.63
CA TYR A 149 4.27 -2.02 2.81
C TYR A 149 5.31 -2.40 1.74
N ALA A 150 5.56 -1.52 0.76
CA ALA A 150 6.57 -1.71 -0.26
C ALA A 150 7.86 -1.05 0.20
N GLY A 151 8.62 -1.78 1.02
CA GLY A 151 9.84 -1.33 1.68
C GLY A 151 10.73 -0.41 0.83
N GLY A 152 11.07 0.74 1.40
CA GLY A 152 12.24 1.50 0.98
C GLY A 152 13.49 0.74 1.39
N ALA A 153 14.34 0.48 0.41
CA ALA A 153 15.78 0.28 0.60
C ALA A 153 16.41 1.55 1.20
#